data_AF-W8KSW4-F1
#
_entry.id   AF-W8KSW4-F1
#
_cell.length_a   1.000
_cell.length_b   1.000
_cell.length_c   1.000
_cell.angle_alpha   90.00
_cell.angle_beta   90.00
_cell.angle_gamma   90.00
#
_symmetry.space_group_name_H-M   'P 1'
#
loop_
_entity.id
_entity.type
_entity.pdbx_description
1 polymer ?
#
loop_
_entity_poly.entity_id
_entity_poly.type
_entity_poly.pdbx_seq_one_letter_code
_entity_poly.pdbx_strand_id
1 'polypeptide(L)'
;MVGGAEAAFQQLEPALETLAPGTDHSSRTPGRKGSVEPAEKGYLHCGPPGAGHYAKMIHNGIEYGLMQAYAEGFNILESAGTPEAPEPYRYEFDVAAIAELWRRGSVVESWLLDLTAAALHADPDLDGFTGHVQDSGEGRWTVLTAVEQAVPAQVLTAALYARFRSRQESSFSDRILSAMRHQFGGHAEP
;
A
#
# COMPACT_ATOMS: atom_id res chain seq x y z
N MET A 1 12.39 -5.91 -12.63
CA MET A 1 13.38 -4.87 -12.26
C MET A 1 14.70 -5.56 -11.99
N VAL A 2 15.75 -5.25 -12.75
CA VAL A 2 17.04 -5.96 -12.70
C VAL A 2 18.18 -4.95 -12.59
N GLY A 3 19.14 -5.20 -11.70
CA GLY A 3 20.38 -4.41 -11.60
C GLY A 3 21.60 -5.28 -11.87
N GLY A 4 22.56 -4.75 -12.63
CA GLY A 4 23.76 -5.51 -13.01
C GLY A 4 24.58 -4.80 -14.08
N ALA A 5 25.74 -5.36 -14.41
CA ALA A 5 26.51 -4.89 -15.57
C ALA A 5 25.73 -5.15 -16.87
N GLU A 6 25.83 -4.22 -17.83
CA GLU A 6 25.11 -4.27 -19.10
C GLU A 6 25.29 -5.61 -19.84
N ALA A 7 26.53 -6.08 -19.96
CA ALA A 7 26.84 -7.34 -20.64
C ALA A 7 26.16 -8.56 -19.97
N ALA A 8 26.05 -8.56 -18.63
CA ALA A 8 25.38 -9.63 -17.90
C ALA A 8 23.86 -9.54 -18.07
N PHE A 9 23.29 -8.33 -18.11
CA PHE A 9 21.88 -8.12 -18.41
C PHE A 9 21.53 -8.65 -19.81
N GLN A 10 22.29 -8.26 -20.83
CA GLN A 10 22.10 -8.71 -22.21
C GLN A 10 22.18 -10.23 -22.35
N GLN A 11 23.11 -10.87 -21.63
CA GLN A 11 23.22 -12.33 -21.61
C GLN A 11 21.98 -13.01 -21.00
N LEU A 12 21.34 -12.38 -20.00
CA LEU A 12 20.17 -12.91 -19.31
C LEU A 12 18.84 -12.46 -19.92
N GLU A 13 18.84 -11.46 -20.79
CA GLU A 13 17.63 -10.85 -21.33
C GLU A 13 16.64 -11.86 -21.93
N PRO A 14 17.03 -12.86 -22.73
CA PRO A 14 16.08 -13.83 -23.26
C PRO A 14 15.32 -14.61 -22.17
N ALA A 15 15.99 -14.92 -21.06
CA ALA A 15 15.36 -15.59 -19.92
C ALA A 15 14.43 -14.63 -19.15
N LEU A 16 14.84 -13.37 -18.99
CA LEU A 16 14.01 -12.34 -18.36
C LEU A 16 12.75 -12.06 -19.17
N GLU A 17 12.86 -11.98 -20.50
CA GLU A 17 11.73 -11.81 -21.41
C GLU A 17 10.76 -13.00 -21.32
N THR A 18 11.28 -14.23 -21.23
CA THR A 18 10.45 -15.44 -21.05
C THR A 18 9.64 -15.41 -19.74
N LEU A 19 10.18 -14.84 -18.68
CA LEU A 19 9.51 -14.71 -17.38
C LEU A 19 8.56 -13.51 -17.31
N ALA A 20 8.71 -12.55 -18.21
CA ALA A 20 7.96 -11.30 -18.18
C ALA A 20 6.53 -11.51 -18.72
N PRO A 21 5.56 -10.70 -18.27
CA PRO A 21 4.17 -10.80 -18.69
C PRO A 21 3.95 -10.54 -20.20
N GLY A 22 4.89 -9.88 -20.88
CA GLY A 22 4.69 -9.44 -22.26
C GLY A 22 3.73 -8.25 -22.34
N THR A 23 3.10 -8.06 -23.50
CA THR A 23 2.29 -6.87 -23.79
C THR A 23 0.79 -7.05 -23.53
N ASP A 24 0.34 -8.26 -23.22
CA ASP A 24 -1.08 -8.60 -23.24
C ASP A 24 -1.83 -8.09 -22.00
N HIS A 25 -1.11 -7.77 -20.93
CA HIS A 25 -1.68 -7.36 -19.65
C HIS A 25 -2.24 -5.93 -19.62
N SER A 26 -1.74 -5.03 -20.49
CA SER A 26 -2.14 -3.62 -20.49
C SER A 26 -2.10 -3.05 -21.90
N SER A 27 -3.04 -2.18 -22.23
CA SER A 27 -2.96 -1.42 -23.48
C SER A 27 -1.67 -0.60 -23.52
N ARG A 28 -1.02 -0.56 -24.69
CA ARG A 28 0.20 0.24 -24.90
C ARG A 28 -0.04 1.69 -24.48
N THR A 29 0.87 2.25 -23.68
CA THR A 29 0.74 3.63 -23.18
C THR A 29 0.56 4.63 -24.33
N PRO A 30 -0.48 5.49 -24.31
CA PRO A 30 -0.69 6.50 -25.34
C PRO A 30 0.54 7.38 -25.54
N GLY A 31 0.92 7.61 -26.80
CA GLY A 31 2.06 8.44 -27.19
C GLY A 31 3.38 7.68 -27.39
N ARG A 32 3.50 6.41 -26.96
CA ARG A 32 4.66 5.57 -27.32
C ARG A 32 4.68 5.28 -28.82
N LYS A 33 5.86 5.38 -29.44
CA LYS A 33 6.11 5.14 -30.87
C LYS A 33 7.26 4.13 -31.02
N GLY A 34 7.37 3.51 -32.19
CA GLY A 34 8.46 2.57 -32.49
C GLY A 34 8.22 1.16 -31.95
N SER A 35 9.30 0.38 -31.89
CA SER A 35 9.30 -1.01 -31.40
C SER A 35 8.91 -1.11 -29.93
N VAL A 36 8.42 -2.28 -29.52
CA VAL A 36 8.09 -2.57 -28.12
C VAL A 36 9.38 -2.71 -27.31
N GLU A 37 9.54 -1.86 -26.30
CA GLU A 37 10.70 -1.89 -25.42
C GLU A 37 10.54 -2.92 -24.28
N PRO A 38 11.64 -3.39 -23.65
CA PRO A 38 11.60 -4.25 -22.47
C PRO A 38 10.60 -3.82 -21.39
N ALA A 39 10.56 -2.51 -21.09
CA ALA A 39 9.66 -1.96 -20.08
C ALA A 39 8.18 -2.18 -20.43
N GLU A 40 7.83 -2.19 -21.72
CA GLU A 40 6.47 -2.48 -22.21
C GLU A 40 6.13 -3.97 -22.15
N LYS A 41 7.13 -4.84 -21.97
CA LYS A 41 6.97 -6.28 -21.77
C LYS A 41 6.99 -6.68 -20.28
N GLY A 42 7.22 -5.73 -19.37
CA GLY A 42 7.21 -5.96 -17.92
C GLY A 42 8.56 -6.29 -17.28
N TYR A 43 9.68 -6.08 -17.98
CA TYR A 43 11.02 -6.19 -17.39
C TYR A 43 11.89 -4.98 -17.73
N LEU A 44 12.88 -4.66 -16.90
CA LEU A 44 13.70 -3.46 -17.08
C LEU A 44 15.06 -3.62 -16.42
N HIS A 45 16.12 -3.26 -17.14
CA HIS A 45 17.43 -2.98 -16.56
C HIS A 45 17.41 -1.62 -15.90
N CYS A 46 17.43 -1.60 -14.57
CA CYS A 46 17.31 -0.40 -13.76
C CYS A 46 18.67 0.30 -13.54
N GLY A 47 19.78 -0.31 -13.99
CA GLY A 47 21.13 0.23 -13.84
C GLY A 47 22.11 -0.75 -13.17
N PRO A 48 23.13 -0.25 -12.44
CA PRO A 48 24.21 -1.07 -11.88
C PRO A 48 23.73 -2.06 -10.81
N PRO A 49 24.61 -2.95 -10.30
CA PRO A 49 24.26 -3.86 -9.21
C PRO A 49 23.56 -3.16 -8.04
N GLY A 50 22.44 -3.73 -7.59
CA GLY A 50 21.58 -3.15 -6.55
C GLY A 50 20.40 -2.31 -7.07
N ALA A 51 20.49 -1.69 -8.25
CA ALA A 51 19.46 -0.79 -8.76
C ALA A 51 18.07 -1.45 -8.92
N GLY A 52 18.05 -2.72 -9.35
CA GLY A 52 16.79 -3.49 -9.47
C GLY A 52 16.09 -3.72 -8.13
N HIS A 53 16.85 -4.09 -7.08
CA HIS A 53 16.30 -4.25 -5.72
C HIS A 53 15.86 -2.92 -5.14
N TYR A 54 16.62 -1.85 -5.38
CA TYR A 54 16.26 -0.51 -4.94
C TYR A 54 14.92 -0.07 -5.55
N ALA A 55 14.73 -0.22 -6.87
CA ALA A 55 13.46 0.08 -7.51
C ALA A 55 12.30 -0.77 -6.96
N LYS A 56 12.54 -2.07 -6.72
CA LYS A 56 11.53 -2.96 -6.11
C LYS A 56 11.19 -2.59 -4.66
N MET A 57 12.18 -2.16 -3.89
CA MET A 57 11.96 -1.65 -2.54
C MET A 57 11.02 -0.44 -2.55
N ILE A 58 11.26 0.54 -3.42
CA ILE A 58 10.37 1.70 -3.58
C ILE A 58 8.97 1.29 -4.05
N HIS A 59 8.87 0.33 -4.98
CA HIS A 59 7.58 -0.26 -5.39
C HIS A 59 6.79 -0.77 -4.18
N ASN A 60 7.41 -1.55 -3.28
CA ASN A 60 6.73 -2.05 -2.08
C ASN A 60 6.34 -0.92 -1.10
N GLY A 61 7.16 0.13 -1.00
CA GLY A 61 6.80 1.32 -0.24
C GLY A 61 5.53 1.99 -0.79
N ILE A 62 5.43 2.16 -2.12
CA ILE A 62 4.23 2.69 -2.79
C ILE A 62 3.03 1.78 -2.54
N GLU A 63 3.19 0.47 -2.67
CA GLU A 63 2.16 -0.53 -2.39
C GLU A 63 1.58 -0.37 -0.98
N TYR A 64 2.43 -0.15 0.05
CA TYR A 64 1.97 0.09 1.42
C TYR A 64 1.07 1.33 1.51
N GLY A 65 1.46 2.42 0.84
CA GLY A 65 0.67 3.65 0.80
C GLY A 65 -0.69 3.45 0.14
N LEU A 66 -0.75 2.70 -0.97
CA LEU A 66 -2.00 2.40 -1.69
C LEU A 66 -2.93 1.54 -0.84
N MET A 67 -2.41 0.47 -0.24
CA MET A 67 -3.19 -0.39 0.66
C MET A 67 -3.75 0.40 1.84
N GLN A 68 -2.94 1.27 2.45
CA GLN A 68 -3.37 2.08 3.59
C GLN A 68 -4.46 3.08 3.18
N ALA A 69 -4.36 3.68 1.98
CA ALA A 69 -5.39 4.60 1.48
C ALA A 69 -6.75 3.91 1.31
N TYR A 70 -6.79 2.69 0.76
CA TYR A 70 -8.04 1.91 0.72
C TYR A 70 -8.54 1.56 2.12
N ALA A 71 -7.67 1.04 2.98
CA ALA A 71 -8.03 0.63 4.34
C ALA A 71 -8.67 1.78 5.13
N GLU A 72 -8.09 2.98 5.08
CA GLU A 72 -8.66 4.16 5.74
C GLU A 72 -10.02 4.56 5.14
N GLY A 73 -10.14 4.56 3.81
CA GLY A 73 -11.40 4.90 3.14
C GLY A 73 -12.53 3.92 3.47
N PHE A 74 -12.25 2.61 3.45
CA PHE A 74 -13.23 1.58 3.81
C PHE A 74 -13.59 1.64 5.29
N ASN A 75 -12.62 1.87 6.19
CA ASN A 75 -12.92 2.05 7.61
C ASN A 75 -13.81 3.28 7.89
N ILE A 76 -13.65 4.37 7.12
CA ILE A 76 -14.53 5.54 7.22
C ILE A 76 -15.95 5.21 6.77
N LEU A 77 -16.11 4.45 5.67
CA LEU A 77 -17.43 3.98 5.22
C LEU A 77 -18.10 3.11 6.28
N GLU A 78 -17.37 2.12 6.82
CA GLU A 78 -17.88 1.25 7.88
C GLU A 78 -18.27 2.05 9.13
N SER A 79 -17.42 2.99 9.54
CA SER A 79 -17.66 3.85 10.71
C SER A 79 -18.87 4.77 10.56
N ALA A 80 -19.39 4.98 9.34
CA ALA A 80 -20.57 5.83 9.13
C ALA A 80 -21.85 5.23 9.74
N GLY A 81 -21.87 3.92 10.02
CA GLY A 81 -23.00 3.27 10.69
C GLY A 81 -22.99 3.40 12.22
N THR A 82 -21.91 3.88 12.84
CA THR A 82 -21.72 3.80 14.29
C THR A 82 -22.34 4.99 15.04
N PRO A 83 -22.59 4.87 16.37
CA PRO A 83 -23.08 5.98 17.18
C PRO A 83 -22.14 7.21 17.20
N GLU A 84 -20.85 7.03 16.95
CA GLU A 84 -19.87 8.11 16.86
C GLU A 84 -20.05 8.98 15.61
N ALA A 85 -20.64 8.44 14.54
CA ALA A 85 -20.94 9.21 13.35
C ALA A 85 -22.01 10.29 13.68
N PRO A 86 -21.79 11.55 13.24
CA PRO A 86 -22.69 12.65 13.54
C PRO A 86 -24.01 12.54 12.76
N GLU A 87 -25.15 12.84 13.37
CA GLU A 87 -26.39 13.03 12.62
C GLU A 87 -26.32 14.30 11.74
N PRO A 88 -26.88 14.28 10.50
CA PRO A 88 -27.70 13.24 9.88
C PRO A 88 -26.92 12.18 9.09
N TYR A 89 -25.60 12.10 9.23
CA TYR A 89 -24.72 11.29 8.37
C TYR A 89 -24.49 9.87 8.88
N ARG A 90 -25.46 9.29 9.58
CA ARG A 90 -25.42 7.88 9.99
C ARG A 90 -25.98 7.02 8.87
N TYR A 91 -25.11 6.29 8.19
CA TYR A 91 -25.44 5.46 7.03
C TYR A 91 -24.89 4.05 7.22
N GLU A 92 -25.75 3.06 7.02
CA GLU A 92 -25.33 1.66 6.88
C GLU A 92 -24.99 1.43 5.40
N PHE A 93 -23.70 1.34 5.08
CA PHE A 93 -23.22 1.08 3.73
C PHE A 93 -23.00 -0.41 3.48
N ASP A 94 -23.37 -0.88 2.28
CA ASP A 94 -22.88 -2.16 1.77
C ASP A 94 -21.46 -1.96 1.23
N VAL A 95 -20.47 -2.15 2.10
CA VAL A 95 -19.05 -1.90 1.81
C VAL A 95 -18.53 -2.83 0.71
N ALA A 96 -18.98 -4.09 0.69
CA ALA A 96 -18.63 -5.06 -0.34
C ALA A 96 -19.17 -4.63 -1.72
N ALA A 97 -20.42 -4.17 -1.80
CA ALA A 97 -20.99 -3.65 -3.04
C ALA A 97 -20.29 -2.37 -3.50
N ILE A 98 -19.88 -1.47 -2.59
CA ILE A 98 -19.10 -0.28 -2.94
C ILE A 98 -17.74 -0.66 -3.52
N ALA A 99 -17.04 -1.62 -2.92
CA ALA A 99 -15.78 -2.12 -3.44
C ALA A 99 -15.95 -2.65 -4.88
N GLU A 100 -16.98 -3.47 -5.12
CA GLU A 100 -17.29 -4.01 -6.45
C GLU A 100 -17.70 -2.92 -7.47
N LEU A 101 -18.46 -1.92 -7.01
CA LEU A 101 -18.87 -0.76 -7.82
C LEU A 101 -17.65 0.02 -8.32
N TRP A 102 -16.67 0.27 -7.45
CA TRP A 102 -15.49 1.06 -7.79
C TRP A 102 -14.53 0.37 -8.77
N ARG A 103 -14.67 -0.93 -9.01
CA ARG A 103 -13.84 -1.67 -9.97
C ARG A 103 -14.09 -1.33 -11.43
N ARG A 104 -15.15 -0.57 -11.74
CA ARG A 104 -15.55 -0.31 -13.13
C ARG A 104 -15.72 1.18 -13.39
N GLY A 105 -14.70 1.78 -14.00
CA GLY A 105 -14.75 3.15 -14.48
C GLY A 105 -14.60 4.21 -13.37
N SER A 106 -14.20 3.79 -12.17
CA SER A 106 -13.81 4.73 -11.12
C SER A 106 -12.33 5.11 -11.26
N VAL A 107 -11.95 6.23 -10.66
CA VAL A 107 -10.54 6.69 -10.65
C VAL A 107 -9.66 5.80 -9.77
N VAL A 108 -10.26 5.09 -8.82
CA VAL A 108 -9.54 4.24 -7.86
C VAL A 108 -9.52 2.77 -8.29
N GLU A 109 -9.80 2.48 -9.57
CA GLU A 109 -9.66 1.14 -10.12
C GLU A 109 -8.19 0.69 -10.04
N SER A 110 -7.94 -0.48 -9.43
CA SER A 110 -6.61 -1.06 -9.33
C SER A 110 -6.66 -2.56 -8.99
N TRP A 111 -5.55 -3.25 -9.19
CA TRP A 111 -5.42 -4.65 -8.76
C TRP A 111 -5.60 -4.83 -7.25
N LEU A 112 -5.19 -3.87 -6.42
CA LEU A 112 -5.43 -3.92 -4.98
C LEU A 112 -6.92 -3.83 -4.66
N LEU A 113 -7.68 -2.99 -5.39
CA LEU A 113 -9.13 -2.92 -5.23
C LEU A 113 -9.82 -4.23 -5.67
N ASP A 114 -9.33 -4.88 -6.73
CA ASP A 114 -9.83 -6.21 -7.13
C ASP A 114 -9.69 -7.22 -5.99
N LEU A 115 -8.54 -7.22 -5.30
CA LEU A 115 -8.31 -8.09 -4.13
C LEU A 115 -9.21 -7.71 -2.96
N THR A 116 -9.39 -6.42 -2.69
CA THR A 116 -10.27 -5.95 -1.61
C THR A 116 -11.72 -6.34 -1.85
N ALA A 117 -12.24 -6.17 -3.07
CA ALA A 117 -13.59 -6.59 -3.41
C ALA A 117 -13.77 -8.12 -3.29
N ALA A 118 -12.78 -8.89 -3.72
CA ALA A 118 -12.81 -10.35 -3.56
C ALA A 118 -12.82 -10.78 -2.08
N ALA A 119 -12.04 -10.12 -1.23
CA ALA A 119 -12.00 -10.40 0.20
C ALA A 119 -13.33 -10.04 0.88
N LEU A 120 -13.86 -8.84 0.65
CA LEU A 120 -15.14 -8.38 1.21
C LEU A 120 -16.33 -9.18 0.69
N HIS A 121 -16.27 -9.71 -0.54
CA HIS A 121 -17.31 -10.60 -1.03
C HIS A 121 -17.33 -11.94 -0.28
N ALA A 122 -16.16 -12.45 0.10
CA ALA A 122 -16.03 -13.71 0.81
C ALA A 122 -16.34 -13.58 2.32
N ASP A 123 -15.95 -12.46 2.93
CA ASP A 123 -16.08 -12.15 4.34
C ASP A 123 -16.36 -10.64 4.51
N PRO A 124 -17.64 -10.20 4.45
CA PRO A 124 -17.99 -8.78 4.48
C PRO A 124 -17.53 -8.04 5.73
N ASP A 125 -17.50 -8.73 6.88
CA ASP A 125 -17.12 -8.17 8.18
C ASP A 125 -15.62 -8.37 8.48
N LEU A 126 -14.91 -9.13 7.63
CA LEU A 126 -13.49 -9.47 7.79
C LEU A 126 -13.19 -10.19 9.11
N ASP A 127 -14.15 -10.95 9.65
CA ASP A 127 -14.04 -11.68 10.93
C ASP A 127 -12.87 -12.68 10.96
N GLY A 128 -12.44 -13.15 9.80
CA GLY A 128 -11.27 -14.03 9.66
C GLY A 128 -9.92 -13.35 9.91
N PHE A 129 -9.87 -12.02 10.05
CA PHE A 129 -8.64 -11.24 10.10
C PHE A 129 -8.45 -10.53 11.45
N THR A 130 -7.28 -10.70 12.07
CA THR A 130 -6.99 -10.08 13.38
C THR A 130 -6.64 -8.59 13.32
N GLY A 131 -6.39 -8.06 12.14
CA GLY A 131 -5.83 -6.71 11.97
C GLY A 131 -4.34 -6.57 12.37
N HIS A 132 -3.66 -7.65 12.78
CA HIS A 132 -2.22 -7.61 13.10
C HIS A 132 -1.38 -7.66 11.83
N VAL A 133 -0.95 -6.51 11.32
CA VAL A 133 -0.29 -6.41 10.02
C VAL A 133 1.23 -6.40 10.16
N GLN A 134 1.89 -7.38 9.56
CA GLN A 134 3.35 -7.48 9.51
C GLN A 134 3.95 -6.60 8.40
N ASP A 135 5.25 -6.38 8.50
CA ASP A 135 6.07 -5.67 7.51
C ASP A 135 7.32 -6.50 7.19
N SER A 136 7.72 -6.58 5.91
CA SER A 136 8.77 -7.48 5.41
C SER A 136 10.16 -6.86 5.32
N GLY A 137 10.27 -5.55 5.60
CA GLY A 137 11.53 -4.80 5.55
C GLY A 137 11.56 -3.70 4.49
N GLU A 138 10.99 -3.92 3.30
CA GLU A 138 11.08 -2.95 2.19
C GLU A 138 10.44 -1.61 2.54
N GLY A 139 9.29 -1.60 3.21
CA GLY A 139 8.67 -0.37 3.68
C GLY A 139 9.56 0.42 4.65
N ARG A 140 10.34 -0.27 5.50
CA ARG A 140 11.32 0.39 6.39
C ARG A 140 12.45 0.99 5.58
N TRP A 141 13.03 0.21 4.66
CA TRP A 141 14.13 0.69 3.83
C TRP A 141 13.73 1.87 2.94
N THR A 142 12.50 1.88 2.39
CA THR A 142 11.97 3.04 1.66
C THR A 142 11.94 4.30 2.52
N VAL A 143 11.43 4.23 3.75
CA VAL A 143 11.37 5.39 4.65
C VAL A 143 12.77 5.85 5.05
N LEU A 144 13.67 4.92 5.39
CA LEU A 144 15.07 5.24 5.71
C LEU A 144 15.76 5.94 4.54
N THR A 145 15.61 5.41 3.33
CA THR A 145 16.13 6.01 2.11
C THR A 145 15.56 7.41 1.86
N ALA A 146 14.26 7.63 2.09
CA ALA A 146 13.65 8.95 1.96
C ALA A 146 14.28 9.96 2.94
N VAL A 147 14.56 9.54 4.18
CA VAL A 147 15.28 10.35 5.18
C VAL A 147 16.71 10.67 4.72
N GLU A 148 17.46 9.67 4.27
CA GLU A 148 18.84 9.85 3.77
C GLU A 148 18.92 10.84 2.60
N GLN A 149 17.88 10.89 1.77
CA GLN A 149 17.79 11.78 0.61
C GLN A 149 17.10 13.13 0.91
N ALA A 150 16.66 13.36 2.15
CA ALA A 150 15.85 14.51 2.53
C ALA A 150 14.57 14.68 1.67
N VAL A 151 13.95 13.57 1.29
CA VAL A 151 12.69 13.53 0.50
C VAL A 151 11.51 13.33 1.45
N PRO A 152 10.49 14.22 1.44
CA PRO A 152 9.29 14.00 2.23
C PRO A 152 8.50 12.78 1.75
N ALA A 153 8.19 11.84 2.66
CA ALA A 153 7.48 10.59 2.35
C ALA A 153 6.36 10.29 3.36
N GLN A 154 5.48 11.28 3.59
CA GLN A 154 4.47 11.26 4.66
C GLN A 154 3.52 10.06 4.55
N VAL A 155 2.95 9.81 3.36
CA VAL A 155 2.00 8.71 3.12
C VAL A 155 2.66 7.36 3.38
N LEU A 156 3.86 7.15 2.84
CA LEU A 156 4.56 5.86 2.98
C LEU A 156 4.98 5.61 4.44
N THR A 157 5.38 6.68 5.13
CA THR A 157 5.73 6.63 6.56
C THR A 157 4.50 6.32 7.42
N ALA A 158 3.36 6.97 7.16
CA ALA A 158 2.12 6.73 7.88
C ALA A 158 1.65 5.28 7.70
N ALA A 159 1.67 4.76 6.46
CA ALA A 159 1.33 3.37 6.18
C ALA A 159 2.24 2.37 6.93
N LEU A 160 3.54 2.66 7.03
CA LEU A 160 4.45 1.84 7.83
C LEU A 160 4.10 1.90 9.33
N TYR A 161 3.81 3.09 9.85
CA TYR A 161 3.50 3.28 11.27
C TYR A 161 2.14 2.69 11.65
N ALA A 162 1.15 2.69 10.75
CA ALA A 162 -0.12 1.99 10.94
C ALA A 162 0.11 0.49 11.20
N ARG A 163 0.99 -0.15 10.43
CA ARG A 163 1.40 -1.54 10.69
C ARG A 163 2.08 -1.69 12.04
N PHE A 164 2.98 -0.78 12.42
CA PHE A 164 3.61 -0.83 13.74
C PHE A 164 2.60 -0.69 14.89
N ARG A 165 1.61 0.20 14.74
CA ARG A 165 0.53 0.43 15.70
C ARG A 165 -0.38 -0.78 15.81
N SER A 166 -0.71 -1.43 14.70
CA SER A 166 -1.61 -2.60 14.65
C SER A 166 -1.13 -3.78 15.51
N ARG A 167 0.16 -3.82 15.83
CA ARG A 167 0.80 -4.88 16.62
C ARG A 167 0.94 -4.53 18.10
N GLN A 168 0.32 -3.44 18.55
CA GLN A 168 0.44 -2.92 19.91
C GLN A 168 -0.95 -2.65 20.49
N GLU A 169 -1.27 -3.30 21.62
CA GLU A 169 -2.53 -3.06 22.34
C GLU A 169 -2.51 -1.69 23.06
N SER A 170 -1.53 -1.46 23.95
CA SER A 170 -1.30 -0.18 24.64
C SER A 170 0.20 0.09 24.66
N SER A 171 0.64 1.08 23.88
CA SER A 171 2.06 1.39 23.78
C SER A 171 2.53 2.19 25.00
N PHE A 172 3.84 2.18 25.24
CA PHE A 172 4.42 3.03 26.28
C PHE A 172 4.17 4.53 26.01
N SER A 173 4.12 4.94 24.74
CA SER A 173 3.80 6.34 24.39
C SER A 173 2.39 6.70 24.83
N ASP A 174 1.41 5.82 24.64
CA ASP A 174 0.02 6.06 25.05
C ASP A 174 -0.07 6.23 26.57
N ARG A 175 0.59 5.36 27.33
CA ARG A 175 0.62 5.43 28.80
C ARG A 175 1.29 6.72 29.30
N ILE A 176 2.33 7.18 28.61
CA ILE A 176 2.99 8.44 28.93
C ILE A 176 2.07 9.64 28.64
N LEU A 177 1.27 9.61 27.57
CA LEU A 177 0.24 10.62 27.30
C LEU A 177 -0.84 10.65 28.39
N SER A 178 -1.33 9.49 28.81
CA SER A 178 -2.27 9.35 29.93
C SER A 178 -1.71 9.91 31.23
N ALA A 179 -0.47 9.54 31.56
CA ALA A 179 0.21 10.04 32.76
C ALA A 179 0.36 11.56 32.74
N MET A 180 0.73 12.16 31.61
CA MET A 180 0.79 13.62 31.48
C MET A 180 -0.58 14.25 31.72
N ARG A 181 -1.64 13.77 31.04
CA ARG A 181 -3.02 14.29 31.20
C ARG A 181 -3.51 14.19 32.64
N HIS A 182 -3.15 13.12 33.33
CA HIS A 182 -3.46 12.96 34.74
C HIS A 182 -2.73 14.01 35.59
N GLN A 183 -1.41 14.18 35.40
CA GLN A 183 -0.59 15.04 36.25
C GLN A 183 -0.90 16.53 36.13
N PHE A 184 -1.20 17.04 34.93
CA PHE A 184 -1.49 18.48 34.78
C PHE A 184 -2.99 18.80 34.86
N GLY A 185 -3.85 17.88 34.41
CA GLY A 185 -5.28 18.15 34.21
C GLY A 185 -6.21 17.38 35.14
N GLY A 186 -5.68 16.46 35.95
CA GLY A 186 -6.48 15.60 36.82
C GLY A 186 -7.41 14.64 36.04
N HIS A 187 -7.16 14.44 34.75
CA HIS A 187 -7.99 13.56 33.92
C HIS A 187 -7.90 12.12 34.44
N ALA A 188 -9.05 11.53 34.73
CA ALA A 188 -9.15 10.10 35.05
C ALA A 188 -9.04 9.26 33.77
N GLU A 189 -8.39 8.11 33.88
CA GLU A 189 -8.48 7.05 32.86
C GLU A 189 -9.78 6.27 33.07
N PRO A 190 -10.40 5.76 32.00
CA PRO A 190 -11.57 4.88 32.07
C PRO A 190 -11.25 3.53 32.75
#